data_AF-A0A2V8TJB6-F1
#
_entry.id   AF-A0A2V8TJB6-F1
#
_cell.length_a   1.000
_cell.length_b   1.000
_cell.length_c   1.000
_cell.angle_alpha   90.00
_cell.angle_beta   90.00
_cell.angle_gamma   90.00
#
_symmetry.space_group_name_H-M   'P 1'
#
loop_
_entity.id
_entity.type
_entity.pdbx_description
1 polymer ?
#
loop_
_entity_poly.entity_id
_entity_poly.type
_entity_poly.pdbx_seq_one_letter_code
_entity_poly.pdbx_strand_id
1 'polypeptide(L)' 'MRVLLFLLSMGSLWAQPGPAKGSKVPDFEALDQNGSRQSLKSIMGPRGAMLVFFRSADW' A
#
# COMPACT_ATOMS: atom_id res chain seq x y z
N MET A 1 -3.27 2.97 48.85
CA MET A 1 -2.05 2.49 48.16
C MET A 1 -2.52 1.79 46.88
N ARG A 2 -2.68 2.51 45.75
CA ARG A 2 -1.85 2.39 44.53
C ARG A 2 -1.46 0.92 44.28
N VAL A 3 -1.91 0.27 43.22
CA VAL A 3 -1.43 0.57 41.85
C VAL A 3 -2.51 0.24 40.81
N LEU A 4 -2.92 1.28 40.08
CA LEU A 4 -3.40 1.18 38.71
C LEU A 4 -2.14 1.13 37.84
N LEU A 5 -1.94 0.08 37.03
CA LEU A 5 -0.99 0.17 35.92
C LEU A 5 -1.62 -0.36 34.63
N PHE A 6 -1.77 0.61 33.73
CA PHE A 6 -2.25 0.53 32.37
C PHE A 6 -1.52 -0.54 31.56
N LEU A 7 -2.29 -1.43 30.93
CA LEU A 7 -1.81 -2.20 29.78
C LEU A 7 -1.58 -1.19 28.64
N LEU A 8 -0.33 -0.80 28.41
CA LEU A 8 0.05 -0.16 27.16
C LEU A 8 -0.16 -1.20 26.06
N SER A 9 -1.26 -1.08 25.31
CA SER A 9 -1.39 -1.75 24.03
C SER A 9 -0.28 -1.19 23.14
N MET A 10 0.84 -1.90 23.02
CA MET A 10 1.67 -1.77 21.84
C MET A 10 0.86 -2.35 20.68
N GLY A 11 -0.07 -1.54 20.17
CA GLY A 11 -0.60 -1.72 18.83
C GLY A 11 0.60 -1.55 17.92
N SER A 12 1.24 -2.67 17.59
CA SER A 12 2.21 -2.74 16.52
C SER A 12 1.70 -1.87 15.37
N LEU A 13 2.56 -1.00 14.84
CA LEU A 13 2.33 -0.31 13.57
C LEU A 13 2.34 -1.36 12.44
N TRP A 14 1.40 -2.30 12.45
CA TRP A 14 1.15 -3.18 11.33
C TRP A 14 0.53 -2.29 10.26
N ALA A 15 1.33 -1.92 9.25
CA ALA A 15 0.76 -1.45 8.00
C ALA A 15 -0.27 -2.50 7.54
N GLN A 16 -1.49 -2.06 7.25
CA GLN A 16 -2.52 -2.98 6.78
C GLN A 16 -2.03 -3.68 5.51
N PRO A 17 -2.17 -5.01 5.39
CA PRO A 17 -1.67 -5.78 4.25
C PRO A 17 -2.55 -5.53 3.02
N GLY A 18 -2.31 -4.41 2.33
CA GLY A 18 -2.97 -4.04 1.08
C GLY A 18 -4.51 -4.03 1.09
N PRO A 19 -5.16 -3.75 -0.05
CA PRO A 19 -6.61 -3.84 -0.19
C PRO A 19 -7.08 -5.30 -0.12
N ALA A 20 -8.22 -5.54 0.53
CA ALA A 20 -8.85 -6.86 0.56
C ALA A 20 -9.34 -7.30 -0.84
N LYS A 21 -9.46 -8.61 -1.07
CA LYS A 21 -10.02 -9.15 -2.33
C LYS A 21 -11.42 -8.59 -2.57
N GLY A 22 -11.67 -8.12 -3.80
CA GLY A 22 -12.96 -7.54 -4.20
C GLY A 22 -13.17 -6.09 -3.74
N SER A 23 -12.29 -5.54 -2.91
CA SER A 23 -12.29 -4.11 -2.60
C SER A 23 -11.79 -3.29 -3.79
N LYS A 24 -12.26 -2.04 -3.89
CA LYS A 24 -11.80 -1.11 -4.93
C LYS A 24 -10.33 -0.78 -4.69
N VAL A 25 -9.50 -0.89 -5.72
CA VAL A 25 -8.12 -0.40 -5.69
C VAL A 25 -8.14 1.13 -5.53
N PRO A 26 -7.35 1.71 -4.60
CA PRO A 26 -7.23 3.16 -4.48
C PRO A 26 -6.75 3.80 -5.79
N ASP A 27 -7.28 4.97 -6.11
CA ASP A 27 -6.74 5.78 -7.20
C ASP A 27 -5.31 6.23 -6.84
N PHE A 28 -4.44 6.31 -7.84
CA PHE A 28 -3.06 6.74 -7.66
C PHE A 28 -2.57 7.52 -8.88
N GLU A 29 -1.50 8.29 -8.67
CA GLU A 29 -0.68 8.86 -9.72
C GLU A 29 0.81 8.67 -9.37
N ALA A 30 1.60 8.20 -10.33
CA ALA A 30 3.02 7.98 -10.17
C ALA A 30 3.77 8.28 -11.48
N LEU A 31 5.06 8.58 -11.38
CA LEU A 31 5.91 8.67 -12.57
C LEU A 31 6.42 7.27 -12.92
N ASP A 32 6.39 6.93 -14.20
CA ASP A 32 7.06 5.74 -14.70
C ASP A 32 8.57 5.98 -14.90
N GLN A 33 9.27 4.96 -15.39
CA GLN A 33 10.72 4.99 -15.60
C GLN A 33 11.18 6.05 -16.62
N ASN A 34 10.27 6.54 -17.47
CA ASN A 34 10.54 7.60 -18.45
C ASN A 34 10.09 8.97 -17.93
N GLY A 35 9.67 9.07 -16.66
CA GLY A 35 9.14 10.30 -16.07
C GLY A 35 7.72 10.65 -16.54
N SER A 36 7.02 9.75 -17.23
CA SER A 36 5.64 9.99 -17.66
C SER A 36 4.67 9.69 -16.53
N ARG A 37 3.66 10.55 -16.34
CA ARG A 37 2.64 10.36 -15.30
C ARG A 37 1.69 9.23 -15.69
N GLN A 38 1.61 8.22 -14.84
CA GLN A 38 0.66 7.12 -14.92
C GLN A 38 -0.36 7.22 -13.79
N SER A 39 -1.57 6.74 -14.04
CA SER A 39 -2.64 6.62 -13.06
C SER A 39 -3.28 5.23 -13.15
N LEU A 40 -4.09 4.85 -12.16
CA LEU A 40 -4.88 3.63 -12.24
C LEU A 40 -5.66 3.58 -13.57
N LYS A 41 -6.29 4.68 -13.97
CA LYS A 41 -7.07 4.77 -15.21
C LYS A 41 -6.22 4.55 -16.46
N SER A 42 -5.00 5.09 -16.52
CA SER A 42 -4.16 4.99 -17.73
C SER A 42 -3.59 3.58 -17.94
N ILE A 43 -3.37 2.82 -16.87
CA ILE A 43 -2.78 1.48 -16.95
C ILE A 43 -3.81 0.35 -17.08
N MET A 44 -5.10 0.64 -16.88
CA MET A 44 -6.16 -0.37 -16.93
C MET A 44 -6.39 -0.86 -18.36
N GLY A 45 -6.23 -2.17 -18.58
CA GLY A 45 -6.62 -2.84 -19.82
C GLY A 45 -7.96 -3.57 -19.72
N PRO A 46 -8.43 -4.21 -20.81
CA PRO A 46 -9.68 -4.97 -20.83
C PRO A 46 -9.75 -6.13 -19.83
N ARG A 47 -8.59 -6.60 -19.36
CA ARG A 47 -8.45 -7.69 -18.37
C ARG A 47 -7.94 -7.21 -17.01
N GLY A 48 -7.99 -5.90 -16.77
CA GLY A 48 -7.43 -5.28 -15.57
C GLY A 48 -5.97 -4.88 -15.71
N ALA A 49 -5.36 -4.60 -14.56
CA ALA A 49 -3.96 -4.19 -14.43
C ALA A 49 -3.27 -5.03 -13.34
N MET A 50 -1.95 -5.17 -13.45
CA MET A 50 -1.11 -5.79 -12.42
C MET A 50 -0.21 -4.72 -11.81
N LEU A 51 -0.23 -4.58 -10.49
CA LEU A 51 0.65 -3.69 -9.73
C LEU A 51 1.70 -4.54 -9.00
N VAL A 52 2.97 -4.29 -9.29
CA VAL A 52 4.10 -5.00 -8.66
C VAL A 52 4.88 -4.00 -7.82
N PHE A 53 4.95 -4.25 -6.52
CA PHE A 53 5.78 -3.49 -5.59
C PHE A 53 7.11 -4.21 -5.42
N PHE A 54 8.20 -3.56 -5.81
CA PHE A 54 9.54 -4.06 -5.57
C PHE A 54 10.38 -2.98 -4.90
N ARG A 55 11.33 -3.40 -4.08
CA ARG A 55 12.39 -2.56 -3.53
C ARG A 55 13.69 -3.09 -4.10
N SER A 56 14.48 -2.22 -4.71
CA SER A 56 15.84 -2.56 -5.12
C SER A 56 16.68 -2.97 -3.91
N ALA A 57 17.55 -3.95 -4.08
CA ALA A 57 18.55 -4.29 -3.07
C ALA A 57 19.88 -3.67 -3.48
N ASP A 58 20.53 -3.01 -2.53
CA ASP A 58 21.91 -2.55 -2.65
C ASP A 58 22.78 -3.77 -2.39
N TRP A 59 23.10 -4.54 -3.43
CA TRP A 59 23.98 -5.71 -3.32
C TRP A 59 25.45 -5.30 -3.46
#